data_AF-A0A957JHQ4-F1
#
_entry.id   AF-A0A957JHQ4-F1
#
_cell.length_a   1.000
_cell.length_b   1.000
_cell.length_c   1.000
_cell.angle_alpha   90.00
_cell.angle_beta   90.00
_cell.angle_gamma   90.00
#
_symmetry.space_group_name_H-M   'P 1'
#
loop_
_entity.id
_entity.type
_entity.pdbx_description
1 polymer ?
#
loop_
_entity_poly.entity_id
_entity_poly.type
_entity_poly.pdbx_seq_one_letter_code
_entity_poly.pdbx_strand_id
1 'polypeptide(L)'
;RLIYHIQTKWRDDPRPRAGLIRAREFTMLDSYSLDATEESLDQQYRAHYQAYFNIFNRCALPTIAVSSDVGMMGGSLAHEFMHLTPIGEDTLLLCNACGFKANRQ
;
A
#
# COMPACT_ATOMS: atom_id res chain seq x y z
N ARG A 1 16.97 2.98 10.99
CA ARG A 1 17.34 3.91 9.89
C ARG A 1 16.35 3.73 8.76
N LEU A 2 15.96 4.81 8.09
CA LEU A 2 15.01 4.78 6.97
C LEU A 2 15.72 5.11 5.66
N ILE A 3 15.56 4.27 4.64
CA ILE A 3 16.08 4.48 3.30
C ILE A 3 14.93 4.30 2.32
N TYR A 4 14.78 5.22 1.38
CA TYR A 4 13.79 5.10 0.32
C TYR A 4 14.38 5.55 -1.02
N HIS A 5 13.76 5.10 -2.10
CA HIS A 5 14.09 5.53 -3.45
C HIS A 5 12.83 5.65 -4.29
N ILE A 6 12.88 6.53 -5.30
CA ILE A 6 11.86 6.61 -6.35
C ILE A 6 12.54 6.13 -7.62
N GLN A 7 12.13 4.98 -8.12
CA GLN A 7 12.82 4.29 -9.20
C GLN A 7 11.83 3.65 -10.17
N THR A 8 12.20 3.58 -11.44
CA THR A 8 11.51 2.73 -12.43
C THR A 8 11.67 1.25 -12.06
N LYS A 9 10.56 0.53 -12.07
CA LYS A 9 10.45 -0.90 -11.81
C LYS A 9 9.91 -1.59 -13.05
N TRP A 10 10.18 -2.90 -13.10
CA TRP A 10 9.66 -3.77 -14.14
C TRP A 10 8.98 -5.00 -13.52
N ARG A 11 7.81 -5.37 -14.03
CA ARG A 11 7.09 -6.61 -13.71
C ARG A 11 6.55 -7.20 -15.00
N ASP A 12 6.75 -8.49 -15.22
CA ASP A 12 6.19 -9.19 -16.38
C ASP A 12 4.69 -9.48 -16.19
N ASP A 13 3.87 -8.44 -16.15
CA ASP A 13 2.43 -8.64 -16.02
C ASP A 13 1.90 -9.34 -17.29
N PRO A 14 1.21 -10.49 -17.13
CA PRO A 14 0.71 -11.25 -18.28
C PRO A 14 -0.43 -10.55 -19.02
N ARG A 15 -1.09 -9.56 -18.39
CA ARG A 15 -2.25 -8.83 -18.93
C ARG A 15 -2.19 -7.33 -18.55
N PRO A 16 -1.23 -6.56 -19.09
CA PRO A 16 -1.16 -5.12 -18.88
C PRO A 16 -2.39 -4.44 -19.48
N ARG A 17 -2.99 -3.51 -18.73
CA ARG A 17 -4.27 -2.87 -19.09
C ARG A 17 -4.46 -1.57 -18.33
N ALA A 18 -5.49 -0.80 -18.71
CA ALA A 18 -5.86 0.46 -18.04
C ALA A 18 -4.72 1.50 -17.96
N GLY A 19 -3.83 1.52 -18.96
CA GLY A 19 -2.73 2.49 -19.04
C GLY A 19 -1.77 2.38 -17.87
N LEU A 20 -1.61 3.47 -17.12
CA LEU A 20 -0.67 3.55 -15.99
C LEU A 20 -1.09 2.75 -14.76
N ILE A 21 -2.35 2.31 -14.69
CA ILE A 21 -2.86 1.54 -13.53
C ILE A 21 -2.25 0.14 -13.47
N ARG A 22 -2.02 -0.51 -14.62
CA ARG A 22 -1.43 -1.85 -14.70
C ARG A 22 -0.52 -2.00 -15.91
N ALA A 23 0.71 -1.51 -15.76
CA ALA A 23 1.78 -1.56 -16.77
C ALA A 23 2.91 -2.53 -16.38
N ARG A 24 3.77 -2.86 -17.34
CA ARG A 24 4.99 -3.67 -17.09
C ARG A 24 6.14 -2.84 -16.54
N GLU A 25 6.25 -1.59 -16.98
CA GLU A 25 7.23 -0.64 -16.47
C GLU A 25 6.50 0.50 -15.77
N PHE A 26 6.89 0.83 -14.54
CA PHE A 26 6.22 1.85 -13.72
C PHE A 26 7.18 2.46 -12.69
N THR A 27 6.93 3.70 -12.28
CA THR A 27 7.68 4.34 -11.20
C THR A 27 7.11 3.94 -9.84
N MET A 28 7.97 3.55 -8.91
CA MET A 28 7.58 3.18 -7.56
C MET A 28 8.48 3.86 -6.54
N LEU A 29 7.86 4.31 -5.44
CA LEU A 29 8.56 4.64 -4.22
C LEU A 29 8.60 3.38 -3.35
N ASP A 30 9.79 2.83 -3.14
CA ASP A 30 9.99 1.80 -2.11
C ASP A 30 10.75 2.40 -0.93
N SER A 31 10.35 2.00 0.26
CA SER A 31 10.94 2.47 1.52
C SER A 31 11.22 1.29 2.43
N TYR A 32 12.39 1.29 3.06
CA TYR A 32 12.89 0.22 3.92
C TYR A 32 13.39 0.83 5.23
N SER A 33 12.82 0.40 6.35
CA SER A 33 13.33 0.71 7.68
C SER A 33 14.09 -0.47 8.26
N LEU A 34 15.15 -0.17 9.02
CA LEU A 34 15.86 -1.14 9.83
C LEU A 34 15.87 -0.65 11.26
N ASP A 35 15.23 -1.41 12.13
CA ASP A 35 14.97 -1.06 13.51
C ASP A 35 15.49 -2.17 14.43
N ALA A 36 16.00 -1.79 15.61
CA ALA A 36 16.69 -2.71 16.51
C ALA A 36 15.73 -3.51 17.41
N THR A 37 14.50 -3.03 17.55
CA THR A 37 13.45 -3.64 18.37
C THR A 37 12.11 -3.59 17.65
N GLU A 38 11.17 -4.43 18.08
CA GLU A 38 9.81 -4.44 17.53
C GLU A 38 9.06 -3.14 17.81
N GLU A 39 9.26 -2.51 18.97
CA GLU A 39 8.61 -1.23 19.31
C GLU A 39 9.09 -0.09 18.40
N SER A 40 10.38 -0.11 18.03
CA SER A 40 10.93 0.87 17.10
C SER A 40 10.46 0.62 15.66
N LEU A 41 10.30 -0.65 15.26
CA LEU A 41 9.64 -1.03 14.01
C LEU A 41 8.18 -0.53 13.97
N ASP A 42 7.42 -0.73 15.04
CA ASP A 42 6.02 -0.29 15.14
C ASP A 42 5.86 1.24 15.08
N GLN A 43 6.82 1.98 15.64
CA GLN A 43 6.85 3.44 15.52
C GLN A 43 7.08 3.85 14.07
N GLN A 44 8.03 3.20 13.39
CA GLN A 44 8.31 3.48 11.97
C GLN A 44 7.16 3.07 11.06
N TYR A 45 6.51 1.95 11.33
CA TYR A 45 5.33 1.49 10.60
C TYR A 45 4.21 2.52 10.70
N ARG A 46 3.90 3.00 11.91
CA ARG A 46 2.91 4.06 12.13
C ARG A 46 3.29 5.37 11.46
N ALA A 47 4.57 5.75 11.47
CA ALA A 47 5.05 6.93 10.77
C ALA A 47 4.88 6.80 9.24
N HIS A 48 5.17 5.65 8.65
CA HIS A 48 4.90 5.38 7.23
C HIS A 48 3.42 5.44 6.93
N TYR A 49 2.60 4.77 7.74
CA TYR A 49 1.17 4.73 7.57
C TYR A 49 0.57 6.15 7.50
N GLN A 50 0.94 7.03 8.43
CA GLN A 50 0.51 8.42 8.43
C GLN A 50 1.12 9.22 7.26
N ALA A 51 2.38 8.99 6.91
CA ALA A 51 3.02 9.65 5.78
C ALA A 51 2.31 9.37 4.45
N TYR A 52 1.85 8.14 4.24
CA TYR A 52 1.09 7.75 3.04
C TYR A 52 -0.26 8.47 2.98
N PHE A 53 -1.00 8.55 4.10
CA PHE A 53 -2.22 9.38 4.16
C PHE A 53 -1.94 10.84 3.82
N ASN A 54 -0.85 11.42 4.34
CA ASN A 54 -0.47 12.79 4.03
C ASN A 54 -0.12 12.98 2.54
N ILE A 55 0.58 12.02 1.93
CA ILE A 55 0.92 12.04 0.50
C ILE A 55 -0.36 12.03 -0.34
N PHE A 56 -1.25 11.06 -0.14
CA PHE A 56 -2.48 10.96 -0.92
C PHE A 56 -3.40 12.16 -0.73
N ASN A 57 -3.51 12.67 0.50
CA ASN A 57 -4.29 13.89 0.77
C ASN A 57 -3.74 15.12 0.04
N ARG A 58 -2.40 15.29 -0.03
CA ARG A 58 -1.77 16.36 -0.81
C ARG A 58 -1.99 16.23 -2.32
N CYS A 59 -2.16 15.00 -2.80
CA CYS A 59 -2.56 14.70 -4.18
C CYS A 59 -4.07 14.84 -4.43
N ALA A 60 -4.85 15.27 -3.43
CA ALA A 60 -6.31 15.29 -3.48
C ALA A 60 -6.95 13.94 -3.86
N LEU A 61 -6.32 12.84 -3.43
CA LEU A 61 -6.79 11.48 -3.68
C LEU A 61 -7.42 10.92 -2.39
N PRO A 62 -8.75 10.75 -2.33
CA PRO A 62 -9.41 10.13 -1.19
C PRO A 62 -9.02 8.67 -1.07
N THR A 63 -8.39 8.29 0.04
CA THR A 63 -7.82 6.95 0.23
C THR A 63 -8.28 6.38 1.57
N ILE A 64 -8.53 5.07 1.60
CA ILE A 64 -8.69 4.30 2.84
C ILE A 64 -7.53 3.32 2.98
N ALA A 65 -7.21 2.95 4.22
CA ALA A 65 -6.34 1.81 4.47
C ALA A 65 -7.18 0.60 4.85
N VAL A 66 -6.77 -0.57 4.36
CA VAL A 66 -7.40 -1.87 4.62
C VAL A 66 -6.32 -2.87 5.02
N SER A 67 -6.62 -3.81 5.92
CA SER A 67 -5.71 -4.91 6.20
C SER A 67 -5.59 -5.82 4.98
N SER A 68 -4.40 -6.35 4.71
CA SER A 68 -4.12 -7.19 3.53
C SER A 68 -3.20 -8.36 3.87
N ASP A 69 -3.08 -9.32 2.96
CA ASP A 69 -2.00 -10.29 2.98
C ASP A 69 -0.63 -9.61 2.80
N VAL A 70 0.40 -10.17 3.42
CA VAL A 70 1.81 -9.82 3.23
C VAL A 70 2.37 -10.40 1.93
N GLY A 71 1.70 -11.43 1.38
CA GLY A 71 2.03 -12.07 0.12
C GLY A 71 3.48 -12.52 0.06
N MET A 72 4.11 -12.36 -1.11
CA MET A 72 5.49 -12.78 -1.34
C MET A 72 6.54 -11.95 -0.59
N MET A 73 6.17 -10.77 -0.07
CA MET A 73 7.10 -9.95 0.71
C MET A 73 7.36 -10.55 2.09
N GLY A 74 6.46 -11.42 2.57
CA GLY A 74 6.53 -11.99 3.91
C GLY A 74 6.33 -10.94 5.00
N GLY A 75 6.24 -11.42 6.25
CA GLY A 75 5.96 -10.59 7.42
C GLY A 75 4.68 -11.03 8.13
N SER A 76 4.23 -10.22 9.08
CA SER A 76 3.06 -10.50 9.93
C SER A 76 1.94 -9.47 9.81
N LEU A 77 2.22 -8.30 9.21
CA LEU A 77 1.28 -7.19 9.13
C LEU A 77 1.44 -6.44 7.81
N ALA A 78 0.34 -6.23 7.10
CA ALA A 78 0.28 -5.40 5.91
C ALA A 78 -1.02 -4.58 5.87
N HIS A 79 -0.90 -3.39 5.31
CA HIS A 79 -2.02 -2.53 4.97
C HIS A 79 -1.86 -2.02 3.56
N GLU A 80 -2.94 -2.09 2.80
CA GLU A 80 -3.04 -1.50 1.47
C GLU A 80 -3.80 -0.19 1.52
N PHE A 81 -3.33 0.78 0.74
CA PHE A 81 -3.94 2.09 0.58
C PHE A 81 -4.77 2.12 -0.70
N MET A 82 -6.09 2.14 -0.53
CA MET A 82 -7.07 1.97 -1.60
C MET A 82 -7.82 3.26 -1.90
N HIS A 83 -7.85 3.66 -3.17
CA HIS A 83 -8.80 4.66 -3.67
C HIS A 83 -10.08 3.96 -4.15
N LEU A 84 -11.23 4.33 -3.59
CA LEU A 84 -12.50 3.69 -3.91
C LEU A 84 -13.02 4.14 -5.27
N THR A 85 -13.10 3.22 -6.23
CA THR A 85 -13.63 3.48 -7.56
C THR A 85 -14.33 2.23 -8.13
N PRO A 86 -15.42 2.37 -8.90
CA PRO A 86 -16.12 1.22 -9.50
C PRO A 86 -15.27 0.38 -10.48
N ILE A 87 -14.17 0.95 -10.98
CA ILE A 87 -13.26 0.27 -11.91
C ILE A 87 -12.01 -0.30 -11.22
N GLY A 88 -11.96 -0.28 -9.89
CA GLY A 88 -10.88 -0.88 -9.12
C GLY A 88 -10.86 -2.40 -9.30
N GLU A 89 -9.66 -2.99 -9.29
CA GLU A 89 -9.50 -4.43 -9.50
C GLU A 89 -9.65 -5.24 -8.19
N ASP A 90 -9.48 -4.59 -7.04
CA ASP A 90 -9.59 -5.20 -5.72
C ASP A 90 -11.04 -5.27 -5.22
N THR A 91 -11.33 -6.34 -4.48
CA THR A 91 -12.60 -6.51 -3.77
C THR A 91 -12.36 -6.30 -2.29
N LEU A 92 -13.04 -5.31 -1.70
CA LEU A 92 -12.86 -4.94 -0.30
C LEU A 92 -14.02 -5.41 0.56
N LEU A 93 -13.71 -5.94 1.75
CA LEU A 93 -14.67 -6.27 2.79
C LEU A 93 -14.76 -5.10 3.76
N LEU A 94 -15.84 -4.33 3.71
CA LEU A 94 -16.05 -3.12 4.51
C LEU A 94 -17.27 -3.29 5.42
N CYS A 95 -17.07 -3.26 6.74
CA CYS A 95 -18.14 -3.29 7.73
C CYS A 95 -18.37 -1.90 8.33
N ASN A 96 -19.50 -1.28 8.01
CA ASN A 96 -19.85 0.04 8.56
C ASN A 96 -20.22 0.00 10.05
N ALA A 97 -20.62 -1.16 10.57
CA ALA A 97 -21.05 -1.29 11.97
C ALA A 97 -19.88 -1.35 12.96
N CYS A 98 -18.80 -2.07 12.62
CA CYS A 98 -17.63 -2.23 13.50
C CYS A 98 -16.35 -1.58 12.96
N GLY A 99 -16.37 -1.01 11.74
CA GLY A 99 -15.21 -0.37 11.13
C GLY A 99 -14.18 -1.33 10.54
N PHE A 100 -14.47 -2.64 10.50
CA PHE A 100 -13.58 -3.62 9.86
C PHE A 100 -13.40 -3.33 8.38
N LYS A 101 -12.15 -3.36 7.91
CA LYS A 101 -11.76 -3.13 6.51
C LYS A 101 -10.61 -4.04 6.14
N ALA A 102 -10.82 -4.92 5.17
CA ALA A 102 -9.79 -5.80 4.64
C ALA A 102 -9.89 -5.94 3.12
N ASN A 103 -8.77 -6.22 2.46
CA ASN A 103 -8.82 -6.82 1.13
C ASN A 103 -9.38 -8.24 1.26
N ARG A 104 -10.13 -8.69 0.24
CA ARG A 104 -10.62 -10.07 0.18
C ARG A 104 -9.48 -11.07 -0.01
N GLN A 105 -8.41 -10.65 -0.67
CA GLN A 105 -7.20 -11.43 -0.91
C GLN A 105 -6.37 -11.48 0.37
#